data_AF-A0A0G3G604-F1
#
_entry.id   AF-A0A0G3G604-F1
#
_cell.length_a   1.000
_cell.length_b   1.000
_cell.length_c   1.000
_cell.angle_alpha   90.00
_cell.angle_beta   90.00
_cell.angle_gamma   90.00
#
_symmetry.space_group_name_H-M   'P 1'
#
loop_
_entity.id
_entity.type
_entity.pdbx_description
1 polymer ?
#
loop_
_entity_poly.entity_id
_entity_poly.type
_entity_poly.pdbx_seq_one_letter_code
_entity_poly.pdbx_strand_id
1 'polypeptide(L)'
;MHDEWRKSRQLDAASRLRVMQREKAELVYNRSRHDLVKAQRLLGEEQLRYDALQAGFEALGRIGTPLDPSQHEQRLLAHTAAFQRLAAAYQPVVEARQTSRSAMAQLLKCKVNEDLIAKAKERLEVLLDKAVLEYESVDIFDAQQALGAGHGR
;
A
#
# COMPACT_ATOMS: atom_id res chain seq x y z
N MET A 1 0.94 36.06 14.54
CA MET A 1 0.84 35.34 15.84
C MET A 1 -0.43 34.51 16.05
N HIS A 2 -1.61 35.04 16.42
CA HIS A 2 -2.76 34.19 16.84
C HIS A 2 -3.27 33.23 15.73
N ASP A 3 -3.29 33.70 14.47
CA ASP A 3 -3.66 32.87 13.32
C ASP A 3 -2.62 31.80 12.96
N GLU A 4 -1.34 32.03 13.24
CA GLU A 4 -0.27 31.08 12.95
C GLU A 4 -0.25 29.94 13.97
N TRP A 5 -0.51 30.25 15.25
CA TRP A 5 -0.74 29.24 16.28
C TRP A 5 -1.95 28.35 15.97
N ARG A 6 -3.03 28.93 15.41
CA ARG A 6 -4.19 28.15 14.94
C ARG A 6 -3.81 27.22 13.78
N LYS A 7 -3.07 27.73 12.79
CA LYS A 7 -2.58 26.93 11.64
C LYS A 7 -1.65 25.79 12.10
N SER A 8 -0.77 26.05 13.07
CA SER A 8 0.13 25.04 13.64
C SER A 8 -0.67 23.87 14.26
N ARG A 9 -1.65 24.17 15.12
CA ARG A 9 -2.53 23.14 15.72
C ARG A 9 -3.30 22.35 14.66
N GLN A 10 -3.78 23.01 13.61
CA GLN A 10 -4.47 22.35 12.49
C GLN A 10 -3.55 21.40 11.73
N LEU A 11 -2.29 21.80 11.47
CA LEU A 11 -1.30 20.95 10.83
C LEU A 11 -0.88 19.77 11.72
N ASP A 12 -0.80 19.95 13.04
CA ASP A 12 -0.55 18.86 13.99
C ASP A 12 -1.66 17.80 13.97
N ALA A 13 -2.92 18.24 13.95
CA ALA A 13 -4.06 17.34 13.85
C ALA A 13 -4.06 16.61 12.49
N ALA A 14 -3.82 17.34 11.40
CA ALA A 14 -3.73 16.76 10.06
C ALA A 14 -2.57 15.77 9.94
N SER A 15 -1.41 16.07 10.54
CA SER A 15 -0.24 15.18 10.55
C SER A 15 -0.55 13.85 11.23
N ARG A 16 -1.15 13.88 12.43
CA ARG A 16 -1.61 12.67 13.12
C ARG A 16 -2.59 11.85 12.28
N LEU A 17 -3.54 12.51 11.62
CA LEU A 17 -4.49 11.85 10.72
C LEU A 17 -3.78 11.18 9.53
N ARG A 18 -2.76 11.83 8.94
CA ARG A 18 -2.00 11.24 7.81
C ARG A 18 -1.20 10.01 8.22
N VAL A 19 -0.56 10.04 9.39
CA VAL A 19 0.14 8.87 9.95
C VAL A 19 -0.83 7.70 10.12
N MET A 20 -1.98 7.92 10.77
CA MET A 20 -2.99 6.88 10.95
C MET A 20 -3.51 6.32 9.61
N GLN A 21 -3.70 7.18 8.61
CA GLN A 21 -4.11 6.76 7.27
C GLN A 21 -3.03 5.92 6.58
N ARG A 22 -1.75 6.29 6.71
CA ARG A 22 -0.63 5.49 6.19
C ARG A 22 -0.57 4.12 6.87
N GLU A 23 -0.64 4.07 8.20
CA GLU A 23 -0.61 2.82 8.97
C GLU A 23 -1.76 1.90 8.56
N LYS A 24 -2.98 2.43 8.43
CA LYS A 24 -4.12 1.67 7.93
C LYS A 24 -3.89 1.14 6.52
N ALA A 25 -3.36 1.97 5.60
CA ALA A 25 -3.05 1.55 4.25
C ALA A 25 -1.95 0.48 4.21
N GLU A 26 -0.97 0.54 5.11
CA GLU A 26 0.09 -0.44 5.26
C GLU A 26 -0.43 -1.79 5.72
N LEU A 27 -1.34 -1.82 6.71
CA LEU A 27 -2.02 -3.04 7.13
C LEU A 27 -2.82 -3.68 5.98
N VAL A 28 -3.56 -2.87 5.21
CA VAL A 28 -4.32 -3.36 4.04
C VAL A 28 -3.38 -3.91 2.98
N TYR A 29 -2.27 -3.22 2.69
CA TYR A 29 -1.27 -3.68 1.73
C TYR A 29 -0.63 -5.00 2.16
N ASN A 30 -0.20 -5.11 3.43
CA ASN A 30 0.40 -6.33 3.95
C ASN A 30 -0.57 -7.52 3.89
N ARG A 31 -1.83 -7.31 4.26
CA ARG A 31 -2.88 -8.32 4.10
C ARG A 31 -3.03 -8.76 2.64
N SER A 32 -3.13 -7.79 1.71
CA SER A 32 -3.27 -8.09 0.27
C SER A 32 -2.09 -8.88 -0.30
N ARG A 33 -0.86 -8.65 0.21
CA ARG A 33 0.32 -9.42 -0.17
C ARG A 33 0.24 -10.85 0.32
N HIS A 34 -0.19 -11.06 1.57
CA HIS A 34 -0.39 -12.40 2.10
C HIS A 34 -1.46 -13.18 1.31
N ASP A 35 -2.57 -12.53 0.98
CA ASP A 35 -3.63 -13.14 0.17
C ASP A 35 -3.14 -13.50 -1.24
N LEU A 36 -2.32 -12.65 -1.87
CA LEU A 36 -1.69 -12.95 -3.16
C LEU A 36 -0.75 -14.16 -3.07
N VAL A 37 0.13 -14.20 -2.07
CA VAL A 37 1.05 -15.35 -1.87
C VAL A 37 0.26 -16.64 -1.64
N LYS A 38 -0.82 -16.58 -0.85
CA LYS A 38 -1.71 -17.72 -0.62
C LYS A 38 -2.36 -18.20 -1.91
N ALA A 39 -2.91 -17.28 -2.71
CA ALA A 39 -3.54 -17.63 -3.99
C ALA A 39 -2.52 -18.26 -4.96
N GLN A 40 -1.31 -17.70 -5.06
CA GLN A 40 -0.23 -18.25 -5.89
C GLN A 40 0.19 -19.65 -5.45
N ARG A 41 0.29 -19.89 -4.14
CA ARG A 41 0.58 -21.20 -3.59
C ARG A 41 -0.50 -22.21 -3.98
N LEU A 42 -1.79 -21.86 -3.81
CA LEU A 42 -2.91 -22.73 -4.17
C LEU A 42 -2.91 -23.06 -5.66
N LEU A 43 -2.64 -22.08 -6.53
CA LEU A 43 -2.48 -22.32 -7.96
C LEU A 43 -1.34 -23.30 -8.25
N GLY A 44 -0.19 -23.15 -7.57
CA GLY A 44 0.93 -24.08 -7.70
C GLY A 44 0.59 -25.50 -7.24
N GLU A 45 -0.15 -25.64 -6.14
CA GLU A 45 -0.63 -26.94 -5.65
C GLU A 45 -1.60 -27.60 -6.65
N GLU A 46 -2.51 -26.83 -7.26
CA GLU A 46 -3.41 -27.34 -8.31
C GLU A 46 -2.66 -27.71 -9.60
N GLN A 47 -1.64 -26.93 -9.98
CA GLN A 47 -0.80 -27.27 -11.13
C GLN A 47 -0.09 -28.62 -10.91
N LEU A 48 0.50 -28.83 -9.72
CA LEU A 48 1.14 -30.11 -9.38
C LEU A 48 0.15 -31.29 -9.43
N ARG A 49 -1.09 -31.09 -8.97
CA ARG A 49 -2.15 -32.11 -9.07
C ARG A 49 -2.52 -32.42 -10.52
N TYR A 50 -2.63 -31.38 -11.35
CA TYR A 50 -2.91 -31.52 -12.78
C TYR A 50 -1.79 -32.28 -13.50
N ASP A 51 -0.53 -31.90 -13.25
CA ASP A 51 0.65 -32.53 -13.85
C ASP A 51 0.79 -34.00 -13.43
N ALA A 52 0.53 -34.31 -12.15
CA ALA A 52 0.55 -35.69 -11.65
C ALA A 52 -0.53 -36.56 -12.32
N LEU A 53 -1.73 -36.01 -12.53
CA LEU A 53 -2.83 -36.70 -13.21
C LEU A 53 -2.51 -36.93 -14.68
N GLN A 54 -1.96 -35.93 -15.37
CA GLN A 54 -1.45 -36.06 -16.75
C GLN A 54 -0.37 -37.15 -16.85
N ALA A 55 0.63 -37.13 -15.99
CA ALA A 55 1.70 -38.13 -15.96
C ALA A 55 1.17 -39.54 -15.70
N GLY A 56 0.20 -39.68 -14.79
CA GLY A 56 -0.47 -40.96 -14.53
C GLY A 56 -1.18 -41.53 -15.75
N PHE A 57 -1.88 -40.69 -16.52
CA PHE A 57 -2.54 -41.13 -17.75
C PHE A 57 -1.56 -41.44 -18.89
N GLU A 58 -0.47 -40.67 -19.03
CA GLU A 58 0.59 -40.97 -19.99
C GLU A 58 1.26 -42.31 -19.69
N ALA A 59 1.55 -42.60 -18.42
CA ALA A 59 2.10 -43.89 -18.01
C ALA A 59 1.16 -45.05 -18.39
N LEU A 60 -0.14 -44.90 -18.13
CA LEU A 60 -1.15 -45.90 -18.50
C LEU A 60 -1.32 -46.06 -20.01
N GLY A 61 -1.12 -45.00 -20.80
CA GLY A 61 -1.15 -45.06 -22.27
C GLY A 61 0.04 -45.80 -22.88
N ARG A 62 1.23 -45.71 -22.24
CA ARG A 62 2.45 -46.39 -22.69
C ARG A 62 2.46 -47.90 -22.44
N ILE A 63 1.67 -48.38 -21.49
CA ILE A 63 1.61 -49.82 -21.12
C ILE A 63 0.91 -50.66 -22.22
N GLY A 64 0.38 -50.05 -23.29
CA GLY A 64 -0.06 -50.76 -24.49
C GLY A 64 -1.34 -51.58 -24.31
N THR A 65 -2.02 -51.44 -23.17
CA THR A 65 -3.34 -52.05 -22.94
C THR A 65 -4.40 -51.34 -23.77
N PRO A 66 -5.18 -52.05 -24.61
CA PRO A 66 -6.35 -51.47 -25.25
C PRO A 66 -7.31 -50.98 -24.17
N LEU A 67 -7.52 -49.67 -24.16
CA LEU A 67 -8.43 -49.02 -23.23
C LEU A 67 -9.87 -49.32 -23.63
N ASP A 68 -10.64 -49.85 -22.69
CA ASP A 68 -12.10 -49.90 -22.80
C ASP A 68 -12.62 -48.47 -23.04
N PRO A 69 -13.50 -48.24 -24.03
CA PRO A 69 -14.16 -46.95 -24.25
C PRO A 69 -14.67 -46.27 -22.97
N SER A 70 -15.20 -47.04 -22.01
CA SER A 70 -15.69 -46.50 -20.73
C SER A 70 -14.58 -45.86 -19.89
N GLN A 71 -13.39 -46.47 -19.90
CA GLN A 71 -12.21 -45.96 -19.20
C GLN A 71 -11.62 -44.73 -19.91
N HIS A 72 -11.67 -44.71 -21.24
CA HIS A 72 -11.25 -43.54 -22.01
C HIS A 72 -12.11 -42.30 -21.70
N GLU A 73 -13.44 -42.48 -21.67
CA GLU A 73 -14.38 -41.42 -21.31
C GLU A 73 -14.14 -40.91 -19.88
N GLN A 74 -13.95 -41.80 -18.91
CA GLN A 74 -13.62 -41.43 -17.52
C GLN A 74 -12.33 -40.62 -17.43
N ARG A 75 -11.30 -40.95 -18.20
CA ARG A 75 -10.04 -40.18 -18.24
C ARG A 75 -10.26 -38.78 -18.81
N LEU A 76 -11.05 -38.66 -19.88
CA LEU A 76 -11.37 -37.37 -20.48
C LEU A 76 -12.15 -36.49 -19.50
N LEU A 77 -13.14 -37.05 -18.79
CA LEU A 77 -13.89 -36.36 -17.75
C LEU A 77 -12.98 -35.91 -16.59
N ALA A 78 -12.07 -36.77 -16.14
CA ALA A 78 -11.10 -36.43 -15.11
C ALA A 78 -10.16 -35.31 -15.53
N HIS A 79 -9.66 -35.33 -16.78
CA HIS A 79 -8.86 -34.25 -17.35
C HIS A 79 -9.61 -32.92 -17.41
N THR A 80 -10.85 -32.97 -17.90
CA THR A 80 -11.68 -31.78 -18.05
C THR A 80 -11.97 -31.16 -16.69
N ALA A 81 -12.30 -31.99 -15.70
CA ALA A 81 -12.52 -31.55 -14.33
C ALA A 81 -11.25 -30.96 -13.69
N ALA A 82 -10.09 -31.60 -13.89
CA ALA A 82 -8.81 -31.10 -13.39
C ALA A 82 -8.43 -29.75 -14.02
N PHE A 83 -8.60 -29.62 -15.34
CA PHE A 83 -8.37 -28.37 -16.06
C PHE A 83 -9.31 -27.25 -15.59
N GLN A 84 -10.59 -27.54 -15.37
CA GLN A 84 -11.55 -26.57 -14.84
C GLN A 84 -11.16 -26.08 -13.43
N ARG A 85 -10.67 -26.97 -12.55
CA ARG A 85 -10.18 -26.59 -11.23
C ARG A 85 -8.94 -25.69 -11.32
N LEU A 86 -8.00 -26.03 -12.19
CA LEU A 86 -6.80 -25.21 -12.42
C LEU A 86 -7.17 -23.83 -12.96
N ALA A 87 -8.07 -23.76 -13.94
CA ALA A 87 -8.58 -22.50 -14.49
C ALA A 87 -9.31 -21.67 -13.41
N ALA A 88 -10.12 -22.33 -12.57
CA ALA A 88 -10.78 -21.67 -11.44
C ALA A 88 -9.79 -21.16 -10.39
N ALA A 89 -8.66 -21.84 -10.17
CA ALA A 89 -7.61 -21.41 -9.26
C ALA A 89 -6.80 -20.20 -9.77
N TYR A 90 -6.79 -19.97 -11.09
CA TYR A 90 -6.10 -18.83 -11.69
C TYR A 90 -6.82 -17.50 -11.40
N GLN A 91 -8.14 -17.49 -11.41
CA GLN A 91 -8.94 -16.28 -11.23
C GLN A 91 -8.67 -15.57 -9.89
N PRO A 92 -8.63 -16.26 -8.73
CA PRO A 92 -8.22 -15.67 -7.45
C PRO A 92 -6.83 -15.02 -7.47
N VAL A 93 -5.87 -15.56 -8.24
CA VAL A 93 -4.52 -14.98 -8.35
C VAL A 93 -4.58 -13.64 -9.08
N VAL A 94 -5.37 -13.55 -10.15
CA VAL A 94 -5.57 -12.29 -10.90
C VAL A 94 -6.20 -11.24 -10.01
N GLU A 95 -7.28 -11.59 -9.31
CA GLU A 95 -8.00 -10.69 -8.40
C GLU A 95 -7.13 -10.23 -7.22
N ALA A 96 -6.40 -11.17 -6.58
CA ALA A 96 -5.47 -10.84 -5.51
C ALA A 96 -4.33 -9.93 -5.99
N ARG A 97 -3.84 -10.13 -7.22
CA ARG A 97 -2.80 -9.29 -7.81
C ARG A 97 -3.29 -7.88 -8.08
N GLN A 98 -4.51 -7.73 -8.61
CA GLN A 98 -5.15 -6.44 -8.81
C GLN A 98 -5.37 -5.72 -7.47
N THR A 99 -5.88 -6.44 -6.47
CA THR A 99 -6.09 -5.92 -5.12
C THR A 99 -4.78 -5.45 -4.49
N SER A 100 -3.71 -6.25 -4.59
CA SER A 100 -2.39 -5.89 -4.06
C SER A 100 -1.79 -4.67 -4.75
N ARG A 101 -1.94 -4.54 -6.08
CA ARG A 101 -1.53 -3.35 -6.83
C ARG A 101 -2.30 -2.11 -6.40
N SER A 102 -3.62 -2.21 -6.24
CA SER A 102 -4.46 -1.10 -5.77
C SER A 102 -4.09 -0.67 -4.35
N ALA A 103 -3.90 -1.63 -3.43
CA ALA A 103 -3.47 -1.36 -2.06
C ALA A 103 -2.10 -0.68 -2.00
N MET A 104 -1.15 -1.10 -2.85
CA MET A 104 0.16 -0.46 -2.97
C MET A 104 0.04 0.99 -3.44
N ALA A 105 -0.78 1.25 -4.47
CA ALA A 105 -1.00 2.60 -4.97
C ALA A 105 -1.61 3.52 -3.89
N GLN A 106 -2.55 3.01 -3.10
CA GLN A 106 -3.12 3.76 -1.97
C GLN A 106 -2.09 4.02 -0.88
N LEU A 107 -1.25 3.04 -0.53
CA LEU A 107 -0.17 3.22 0.44
C LEU A 107 0.81 4.30 -0.01
N LEU A 108 1.20 4.30 -1.29
CA LEU A 108 2.07 5.34 -1.86
C LEU A 108 1.41 6.72 -1.77
N LYS A 109 0.12 6.83 -2.10
CA LYS A 109 -0.64 8.08 -1.95
C LYS A 109 -0.65 8.57 -0.50
N CYS A 110 -0.86 7.68 0.47
CA CYS A 110 -0.82 8.03 1.88
C CYS A 110 0.55 8.53 2.32
N LYS A 111 1.64 7.87 1.89
CA LYS A 111 3.03 8.32 2.16
C LYS A 111 3.30 9.71 1.59
N VAL A 112 2.92 9.95 0.33
CA VAL A 112 3.06 11.28 -0.28
C VAL A 112 2.29 12.35 0.50
N ASN A 113 1.07 12.04 0.97
CA ASN A 113 0.30 12.99 1.78
C ASN A 113 0.95 13.26 3.15
N GLU A 114 1.60 12.27 3.75
CA GLU A 114 2.38 12.42 4.97
C GLU A 114 3.62 13.30 4.74
N ASP A 115 4.33 13.11 3.64
CA ASP A 115 5.48 13.95 3.28
C ASP A 115 5.06 15.39 3.02
N LEU A 116 3.91 15.59 2.34
CA LEU A 116 3.38 16.93 2.07
C LEU A 116 2.99 17.66 3.35
N ILE A 117 2.38 16.98 4.32
CA ILE A 117 2.04 17.62 5.60
C ILE A 117 3.29 17.92 6.42
N ALA A 118 4.31 17.04 6.41
CA ALA A 118 5.59 17.30 7.06
C ALA A 118 6.28 18.55 6.50
N LYS A 119 6.36 18.68 5.16
CA LYS A 119 6.90 19.88 4.50
C LYS A 119 6.09 21.15 4.83
N ALA A 120 4.77 21.03 4.96
CA ALA A 120 3.93 22.17 5.34
C ALA A 120 4.22 22.65 6.77
N LYS A 121 4.51 21.72 7.69
CA LYS A 121 4.90 22.03 9.07
C LYS A 121 6.26 22.71 9.12
N GLU A 122 7.27 22.15 8.45
CA GLU A 122 8.62 22.74 8.35
C GLU A 122 8.54 24.17 7.81
N ARG A 123 7.76 24.40 6.76
CA ARG A 123 7.57 25.76 6.20
C ARG A 123 6.88 26.70 7.18
N LEU A 124 5.93 26.22 7.98
CA LEU A 124 5.28 27.05 8.99
C LEU A 124 6.23 27.40 10.13
N GLU A 125 7.06 26.47 10.57
CA GLU A 125 8.10 26.70 11.58
C GLU A 125 9.07 27.79 11.13
N VAL A 126 9.59 27.70 9.90
CA VAL A 126 10.46 28.74 9.32
C VAL A 126 9.78 30.13 9.28
N LEU A 127 8.47 30.17 9.02
CA LEU A 127 7.73 31.45 9.01
C LEU A 127 7.50 31.99 10.42
N LEU A 128 7.21 31.12 11.38
CA LEU A 128 7.07 31.49 12.79
C LEU A 128 8.38 32.04 13.35
N ASP A 129 9.51 31.38 13.08
CA ASP A 129 10.83 31.82 13.52
C ASP A 129 11.17 33.21 12.97
N LYS A 130 10.86 33.47 11.69
CA LYS A 130 11.03 34.80 11.08
C LYS A 130 10.14 35.84 11.75
N ALA A 131 8.87 35.54 11.98
CA ALA A 131 7.94 36.45 12.62
C ALA A 131 8.35 36.78 14.06
N VAL A 132 8.90 35.81 14.80
CA VAL A 132 9.46 36.01 16.14
C VAL A 132 10.65 36.96 16.09
N LEU A 133 11.62 36.72 15.20
CA LEU A 133 12.78 37.60 15.04
C LEU A 133 12.39 39.03 14.64
N GLU A 134 11.42 39.18 13.73
CA GLU A 134 10.88 40.49 13.35
C GLU A 134 10.22 41.20 14.54
N TYR A 135 9.40 40.50 15.32
CA TYR A 135 8.75 41.06 16.50
C TYR A 135 9.75 41.45 17.60
N GLU A 136 10.74 40.61 17.89
CA GLU A 136 11.83 40.92 18.83
C GLU A 136 12.62 42.16 18.39
N SER A 137 12.85 42.33 17.08
CA SER A 137 13.54 43.53 16.57
C SER A 137 12.75 44.82 16.80
N VAL A 138 11.42 44.75 16.71
CA VAL A 138 10.52 45.88 17.00
C VAL A 138 10.50 46.17 18.49
N ASP A 139 10.36 45.16 19.34
CA ASP A 139 10.39 45.32 20.80
C ASP A 139 11.71 45.93 21.29
N ILE A 140 12.85 45.50 20.73
CA ILE A 140 14.17 46.06 21.05
C ILE A 140 14.24 47.54 20.61
N PHE A 141 13.75 47.86 19.41
CA PHE A 141 13.72 49.23 18.90
C PHE A 141 12.86 50.16 19.77
N ASP A 142 11.66 49.71 20.15
CA ASP A 142 10.74 50.46 21.01
C ASP A 142 11.31 50.64 22.41
N ALA A 143 11.97 49.61 22.97
CA ALA A 143 12.67 49.70 24.25
C ALA A 143 13.83 50.71 24.21
N GLN A 144 14.58 50.78 23.10
CA GLN A 144 15.66 51.75 22.91
C GLN A 144 15.12 53.19 22.80
N GLN A 145 14.00 53.41 22.10
CA GLN A 145 13.35 54.72 22.07
C GLN A 145 12.81 55.15 23.45
N ALA A 146 12.18 54.23 24.18
CA ALA A 146 11.60 54.50 25.51
C ALA A 146 12.67 54.83 26.57
N LEU A 147 13.88 54.26 26.44
CA LEU A 147 15.03 54.56 27.31
C LEU A 147 15.75 55.87 26.95
N GLY A 148 15.23 56.65 26.00
CA GLY A 148 15.82 57.93 25.60
C GLY A 148 17.09 57.80 24.75
N ALA A 149 17.40 56.62 24.21
CA ALA A 149 18.48 56.43 23.24
C ALA A 149 18.07 56.88 21.82
N GLY A 150 17.11 57.79 21.71
CA GLY A 150 16.78 58.46 20.47
C GLY A 150 17.97 59.31 20.01
N HIS A 151 18.64 58.88 18.95
CA HIS A 151 19.54 59.76 18.19
C HIS A 151 18.72 60.87 17.54
N GLY A 152 18.45 61.91 18.31
CA GLY A 152 18.11 63.22 17.76
C GLY A 152 19.33 63.80 17.04
N ARG A 153 19.27 63.82 15.72
CA ARG A 153 19.74 64.92 14.90
C ARG A 153 18.68 65.24 13.86
#